data_AF-A0AAX4NDF6-F1
#
_entry.id   AF-A0AAX4NDF6-F1
#
_cell.length_a   1.000
_cell.length_b   1.000
_cell.length_c   1.000
_cell.angle_alpha   90.00
_cell.angle_beta   90.00
_cell.angle_gamma   90.00
#
_symmetry.space_group_name_H-M   'P 1'
#
loop_
_entity.id
_entity.type
_entity.pdbx_description
1 polymer ?
#
loop_
_entity_poly.entity_id
_entity_poly.type
_entity_poly.pdbx_seq_one_letter_code
_entity_poly.pdbx_strand_id
1 'polypeptide(L)'
;MPLFAVLISTAILVAIFHMIAPDHWVPLLIISKTRNYSRKSKYGIAVLLGLGHSGSSVLVAFLVLLVGIMVLKSSVHLLTDISILLMFIIAAYFILNGLREANESNDELMSRSALAVSAFPDLAYLPIFIASFRLGSVDTAYITTTFIAVTTLTLAAVVWLTSNLPGTKRLKNMPGRFTDYLIGLILVITGVVVYLGL
;
A
#
# COMPACT_ATOMS: atom_id res chain seq x y z
N MET A 1 -9.27 -14.23 17.20
CA MET A 1 -9.48 -12.83 17.62
C MET A 1 -8.19 -11.99 17.58
N PRO A 2 -7.04 -12.40 18.17
CA PRO A 2 -5.82 -11.59 18.09
C PRO A 2 -5.30 -11.42 16.66
N LEU A 3 -5.21 -12.51 15.89
CA LEU A 3 -4.71 -12.46 14.51
C LEU A 3 -5.53 -11.55 13.59
N PHE A 4 -6.87 -11.55 13.70
CA PHE A 4 -7.71 -10.62 12.93
C PHE A 4 -7.36 -9.16 13.24
N ALA A 5 -7.27 -8.82 14.53
CA ALA A 5 -6.93 -7.46 14.98
C ALA A 5 -5.54 -7.03 14.50
N VAL A 6 -4.56 -7.93 14.53
CA VAL A 6 -3.20 -7.69 14.01
C VAL A 6 -3.25 -7.43 12.51
N LEU A 7 -3.88 -8.30 11.72
CA LEU A 7 -3.91 -8.17 10.25
C LEU A 7 -4.71 -6.96 9.79
N ILE A 8 -5.86 -6.66 10.39
CA ILE A 8 -6.65 -5.47 10.02
C ILE A 8 -5.92 -4.19 10.39
N SER A 9 -5.27 -4.14 11.56
CA SER A 9 -4.47 -2.97 11.97
C SER A 9 -3.29 -2.78 11.03
N THR A 10 -2.60 -3.87 10.65
CA THR A 10 -1.51 -3.83 9.69
C THR A 10 -1.99 -3.32 8.34
N ALA A 11 -3.11 -3.83 7.82
CA ALA A 11 -3.69 -3.38 6.55
C ALA A 11 -4.03 -1.88 6.58
N ILE A 12 -4.60 -1.39 7.68
CA ILE A 12 -4.91 0.03 7.87
C ILE A 12 -3.63 0.87 7.89
N LEU A 13 -2.64 0.48 8.69
CA LEU A 13 -1.39 1.24 8.83
C LEU A 13 -0.61 1.28 7.52
N VAL A 14 -0.48 0.15 6.83
CA VAL A 14 0.14 0.07 5.50
C VAL A 14 -0.61 0.96 4.51
N ALA A 15 -1.94 0.85 4.42
CA ALA A 15 -2.76 1.66 3.51
C ALA A 15 -2.59 3.17 3.76
N ILE A 16 -2.57 3.60 5.03
CA ILE A 16 -2.40 5.01 5.39
C ILE A 16 -1.00 5.49 5.03
N PHE A 17 0.03 4.82 5.53
CA PHE A 17 1.39 5.32 5.41
C PHE A 17 1.94 5.22 4.00
N HIS A 18 1.55 4.19 3.24
CA HIS A 18 1.89 4.09 1.82
C HIS A 18 1.24 5.21 1.01
N MET A 19 -0.05 5.51 1.22
CA MET A 19 -0.75 6.55 0.45
C MET A 19 -0.41 7.99 0.85
N ILE A 20 0.26 8.20 1.98
CA ILE A 20 0.79 9.51 2.35
C ILE A 20 2.06 9.84 1.54
N ALA A 21 2.75 8.82 1.01
CA ALA A 21 3.95 9.01 0.21
C ALA A 21 3.68 9.94 -1.00
N PRO A 22 4.55 10.94 -1.26
CA PRO A 22 4.28 11.99 -2.26
C PRO A 22 4.15 11.48 -3.70
N ASP A 23 4.77 10.36 -4.03
CA ASP A 23 4.77 9.69 -5.33
C ASP A 23 3.37 9.33 -5.85
N HIS A 24 2.39 9.10 -4.97
CA HIS A 24 1.01 8.76 -5.37
C HIS A 24 0.13 9.98 -5.69
N TRP A 25 0.36 11.12 -5.05
CA TRP A 25 -0.54 12.27 -5.12
C TRP A 25 0.08 13.55 -5.66
N VAL A 26 1.40 13.74 -5.55
CA VAL A 26 2.09 14.91 -6.11
C VAL A 26 1.97 14.95 -7.64
N PRO A 27 2.17 13.85 -8.40
CA PRO A 27 1.96 13.87 -9.84
C PRO A 27 0.54 14.32 -10.22
N LEU A 28 -0.48 13.85 -9.49
CA LEU A 28 -1.86 14.27 -9.67
C LEU A 28 -2.06 15.76 -9.42
N LEU A 29 -1.48 16.33 -8.37
CA LEU A 29 -1.59 17.77 -8.12
C LEU A 29 -0.94 18.60 -9.22
N ILE A 30 0.23 18.17 -9.71
CA ILE A 30 0.96 18.91 -10.73
C ILE A 30 0.19 18.89 -12.05
N ILE A 31 -0.22 17.71 -12.53
CA ILE A 31 -0.99 17.62 -13.78
C ILE A 31 -2.37 18.29 -13.66
N SER A 32 -3.02 18.21 -12.49
CA SER A 32 -4.29 18.92 -12.26
C SER A 32 -4.11 20.43 -12.38
N LYS A 33 -2.99 20.97 -11.90
CA LYS A 33 -2.66 22.39 -12.05
C LYS A 33 -2.34 22.74 -13.50
N THR A 34 -1.48 21.96 -14.16
CA THR A 34 -1.06 22.20 -15.55
C THR A 34 -2.22 22.09 -16.54
N ARG A 35 -3.19 21.21 -16.29
CA ARG A 35 -4.37 21.00 -17.14
C ARG A 35 -5.62 21.76 -16.67
N ASN A 36 -5.51 22.61 -15.64
CA ASN A 36 -6.63 23.36 -15.06
C ASN A 36 -7.85 22.48 -14.72
N TYR A 37 -7.62 21.31 -14.12
CA TYR A 37 -8.71 20.42 -13.72
C TYR A 37 -9.61 21.06 -12.66
N SER A 38 -10.93 20.90 -12.85
CA SER A 38 -11.92 21.30 -11.86
C SER A 38 -11.69 20.56 -10.53
N ARG A 39 -12.19 21.11 -9.42
CA ARG A 39 -12.13 20.44 -8.10
C ARG A 39 -12.75 19.04 -8.15
N LYS A 40 -13.90 18.90 -8.82
CA LYS A 40 -14.60 17.62 -8.98
C LYS A 40 -13.75 16.61 -9.74
N SER A 41 -13.17 17.03 -10.87
CA SER A 41 -12.30 16.18 -11.69
C SER A 41 -11.08 15.69 -10.90
N LYS A 42 -10.40 16.59 -10.20
CA LYS A 42 -9.21 16.26 -9.40
C LYS A 42 -9.49 15.22 -8.31
N TYR A 43 -10.54 15.40 -7.50
CA TYR A 43 -10.88 14.45 -6.44
C TYR A 43 -11.46 13.14 -6.99
N GLY A 44 -12.21 13.21 -8.10
CA GLY A 44 -12.65 12.00 -8.80
C GLY A 44 -11.48 11.15 -9.30
N ILE A 45 -10.46 11.79 -9.87
CA ILE A 45 -9.23 11.07 -10.29
C ILE A 45 -8.49 10.51 -9.07
N ALA A 46 -8.41 11.23 -7.95
CA ALA A 46 -7.79 10.70 -6.73
C ALA A 46 -8.50 9.42 -6.23
N VAL A 47 -9.84 9.41 -6.22
CA VAL A 47 -10.62 8.23 -5.87
C VAL A 47 -10.36 7.08 -6.84
N LEU A 48 -10.37 7.35 -8.15
CA LEU A 48 -10.11 6.34 -9.18
C LEU A 48 -8.69 5.76 -9.08
N LEU A 49 -7.69 6.58 -8.77
CA LEU A 49 -6.31 6.11 -8.55
C LEU A 49 -6.24 5.24 -7.30
N GLY A 50 -6.87 5.63 -6.19
CA GLY A 50 -6.89 4.84 -4.96
C GLY A 50 -7.56 3.47 -5.15
N LEU A 51 -8.68 3.43 -5.88
CA LEU A 51 -9.36 2.20 -6.26
C LEU A 51 -8.53 1.36 -7.24
N GLY A 52 -7.92 2.00 -8.24
CA GLY A 52 -7.08 1.31 -9.23
C GLY A 52 -5.86 0.66 -8.58
N HIS A 53 -5.15 1.40 -7.74
CA HIS A 53 -3.97 0.95 -7.00
C HIS A 53 -4.32 -0.18 -6.00
N SER A 54 -5.30 0.04 -5.12
CA SER A 54 -5.68 -1.01 -4.13
C SER A 54 -6.32 -2.21 -4.79
N GLY A 55 -7.17 -2.01 -5.80
CA GLY A 55 -7.81 -3.08 -6.56
C GLY A 55 -6.80 -3.92 -7.33
N SER A 56 -5.80 -3.31 -7.97
CA SER A 56 -4.72 -4.05 -8.64
C SER A 56 -3.86 -4.81 -7.62
N SER A 57 -3.58 -4.23 -6.45
CA SER A 57 -2.82 -4.88 -5.37
C SER A 57 -3.54 -6.13 -4.85
N VAL A 58 -4.85 -6.02 -4.61
CA VAL A 58 -5.71 -7.15 -4.21
C VAL A 58 -5.76 -8.21 -5.29
N LEU A 59 -5.87 -7.80 -6.56
CA LEU A 59 -5.88 -8.74 -7.69
C LEU A 59 -4.57 -9.53 -7.77
N VAL A 60 -3.41 -8.86 -7.65
CA VAL A 60 -2.10 -9.53 -7.62
C VAL A 60 -2.03 -10.48 -6.42
N ALA A 61 -2.44 -10.04 -5.23
CA ALA A 61 -2.43 -10.89 -4.05
C ALA A 61 -3.31 -12.13 -4.19
N PHE A 62 -4.48 -11.97 -4.79
CA PHE A 62 -5.39 -13.06 -5.09
C PHE A 62 -4.81 -14.05 -6.11
N LEU A 63 -4.22 -13.56 -7.20
CA LEU A 63 -3.60 -14.41 -8.22
C LEU A 63 -2.42 -15.21 -7.64
N VAL A 64 -1.58 -14.58 -6.82
CA VAL A 64 -0.46 -15.26 -6.14
C VAL A 64 -0.99 -16.33 -5.18
N LEU A 65 -2.06 -16.04 -4.42
CA LEU A 65 -2.69 -17.04 -3.56
C LEU A 65 -3.24 -18.23 -4.36
N LEU A 66 -3.92 -17.99 -5.49
CA LEU A 66 -4.44 -19.05 -6.35
C LEU A 66 -3.32 -19.96 -6.86
N VAL A 67 -2.24 -19.37 -7.38
CA VAL A 67 -1.05 -20.12 -7.81
C VAL A 67 -0.45 -20.89 -6.64
N GLY A 68 -0.33 -20.26 -5.48
CA GLY A 68 0.15 -20.88 -4.24
C GLY A 68 -0.65 -22.12 -3.84
N ILE A 69 -1.99 -22.03 -3.85
CA ILE A 69 -2.88 -23.17 -3.55
C ILE A 69 -2.71 -24.29 -4.58
N MET A 70 -2.63 -23.96 -5.87
CA MET A 70 -2.45 -24.95 -6.95
C MET A 70 -1.10 -25.69 -6.84
N VAL A 71 -0.04 -24.98 -6.46
CA VAL A 71 1.31 -25.54 -6.30
C VAL A 71 1.42 -26.36 -5.02
N LEU A 72 0.91 -25.85 -3.90
CA LEU A 72 1.09 -26.46 -2.58
C LEU A 72 0.16 -27.66 -2.36
N LYS A 73 -1.03 -27.69 -2.96
CA LYS A 73 -2.02 -28.77 -2.86
C LYS A 73 -2.29 -29.19 -1.40
N SER A 74 -1.78 -30.35 -0.95
CA SER A 74 -1.91 -30.83 0.44
C SER A 74 -1.11 -30.00 1.45
N SER A 75 -0.16 -29.19 0.99
CA SER A 75 0.72 -28.36 1.81
C SER A 75 0.20 -26.93 2.03
N VAL A 76 -1.09 -26.68 1.81
CA VAL A 76 -1.73 -25.36 2.06
C VAL A 76 -1.61 -24.89 3.52
N HIS A 77 -1.34 -25.80 4.46
CA HIS A 77 -1.05 -25.45 5.85
C HIS A 77 0.20 -24.54 6.00
N LEU A 78 1.13 -24.61 5.04
CA LEU A 78 2.35 -23.79 4.97
C LEU A 78 2.09 -22.33 4.53
N LEU A 79 0.88 -21.98 4.08
CA LEU A 79 0.59 -20.63 3.60
C LEU A 79 0.89 -19.54 4.64
N THR A 80 0.78 -19.85 5.94
CA THR A 80 1.13 -18.91 7.00
C THR A 80 2.63 -18.75 7.18
N ASP A 81 3.40 -19.84 7.09
CA ASP A 81 4.86 -19.74 7.17
C ASP A 81 5.39 -18.97 5.95
N ILE A 82 4.78 -19.21 4.79
CA ILE A 82 5.03 -18.44 3.56
C ILE A 82 4.62 -16.98 3.73
N SER A 83 3.47 -16.67 4.34
CA SER A 83 3.05 -15.27 4.54
C SER A 83 4.00 -14.54 5.48
N ILE A 84 4.44 -15.18 6.57
CA ILE A 84 5.45 -14.63 7.49
C ILE A 84 6.76 -14.37 6.74
N LEU A 85 7.25 -15.34 5.97
CA LEU A 85 8.46 -15.18 5.15
C LEU A 85 8.31 -14.01 4.16
N LEU A 86 7.17 -13.91 3.49
CA LEU A 86 6.86 -12.81 2.58
C LEU A 86 6.81 -11.46 3.30
N MET A 87 6.31 -11.38 4.54
CA MET A 87 6.38 -10.14 5.34
C MET A 87 7.83 -9.67 5.51
N PHE A 88 8.74 -10.58 5.87
CA PHE A 88 10.16 -10.22 6.03
C PHE A 88 10.84 -9.88 4.70
N ILE A 89 10.55 -10.62 3.63
CA ILE A 89 11.12 -10.35 2.29
C ILE A 89 10.66 -8.98 1.79
N ILE A 90 9.35 -8.69 1.86
CA ILE A 90 8.80 -7.43 1.39
C ILE A 90 9.22 -6.28 2.30
N ALA A 91 9.31 -6.50 3.62
CA ALA A 91 9.87 -5.51 4.53
C ALA A 91 11.32 -5.14 4.17
N ALA A 92 12.16 -6.16 3.91
CA ALA A 92 13.53 -5.94 3.48
C ALA A 92 13.58 -5.19 2.15
N TYR A 93 12.70 -5.51 1.19
CA TYR A 93 12.57 -4.77 -0.05
C TYR A 93 12.29 -3.27 0.18
N PHE A 94 11.30 -2.92 1.02
CA PHE A 94 10.99 -1.53 1.34
C PHE A 94 12.16 -0.82 2.04
N ILE A 95 12.78 -1.46 3.02
CA ILE A 95 13.95 -0.88 3.72
C ILE A 95 15.10 -0.64 2.75
N LEU A 96 15.39 -1.59 1.86
CA LEU A 96 16.42 -1.43 0.83
C LEU A 96 16.07 -0.35 -0.18
N ASN A 97 14.79 -0.21 -0.56
CA ASN A 97 14.33 0.87 -1.46
C ASN A 97 14.57 2.24 -0.83
N GLY A 98 14.16 2.43 0.43
CA GLY A 98 14.39 3.69 1.14
C GLY A 98 15.88 4.03 1.30
N LEU A 99 16.76 3.03 1.47
CA LEU A 99 18.21 3.23 1.47
C LEU A 99 18.76 3.64 0.10
N ARG A 100 18.20 3.12 -1.01
CA ARG A 100 18.59 3.52 -2.37
C ARG A 100 18.16 4.94 -2.67
N GLU A 101 16.91 5.30 -2.37
CA GLU A 101 16.39 6.67 -2.55
C GLU A 101 17.19 7.70 -1.73
N ALA A 102 17.75 7.31 -0.60
CA ALA A 102 18.61 8.19 0.20
C ALA A 102 19.91 8.59 -0.54
N ASN A 103 20.35 7.79 -1.50
CA ASN A 103 21.59 7.98 -2.25
C ASN A 103 21.37 8.56 -3.66
N GLU A 104 20.14 8.59 -4.16
CA GLU A 104 19.82 9.14 -5.48
C GLU A 104 19.54 10.65 -5.41
N SER A 105 20.26 11.44 -6.21
CA SER A 105 19.95 12.86 -6.43
C SER A 105 18.80 12.97 -7.42
N ASN A 106 17.68 13.56 -6.95
CA ASN A 106 16.44 13.80 -7.70
C ASN A 106 16.68 14.29 -9.15
N ASP A 107 16.58 13.38 -10.13
CA ASP A 107 16.30 13.76 -11.52
C ASP A 107 14.93 13.23 -11.94
N GLU A 108 14.03 14.21 -12.05
CA GLU A 108 13.02 14.40 -13.07
C GLU A 108 12.67 13.20 -13.95
N LEU A 109 11.41 12.74 -13.86
CA LEU A 109 10.63 12.38 -15.06
C LEU A 109 9.14 12.41 -14.73
N MET A 110 8.66 13.64 -14.59
CA MET A 110 7.25 13.94 -14.46
C MET A 110 6.55 13.80 -15.83
N SER A 111 6.28 12.55 -16.21
CA SER A 111 5.59 12.17 -17.45
C SER A 111 4.14 11.75 -17.16
N ARG A 112 3.30 11.69 -18.19
CA ARG A 112 1.97 11.03 -18.15
C ARG A 112 2.04 9.58 -17.64
N SER A 113 3.21 8.94 -17.74
CA SER A 113 3.51 7.65 -17.12
C SER A 113 3.46 7.71 -15.59
N ALA A 114 3.71 8.84 -14.93
CA ALA A 114 3.72 8.94 -13.48
C ALA A 114 2.34 8.63 -12.86
N LEU A 115 1.24 9.12 -13.47
CA LEU A 115 -0.11 8.76 -13.01
C LEU A 115 -0.45 7.29 -13.22
N ALA A 116 0.02 6.71 -14.33
CA ALA A 116 -0.16 5.30 -14.60
C ALA A 116 0.67 4.46 -13.62
N VAL A 117 1.89 4.92 -13.27
CA VAL A 117 2.77 4.35 -12.26
C VAL A 117 2.13 4.41 -10.87
N SER A 118 1.47 5.50 -10.50
CA SER A 118 0.73 5.59 -9.22
C SER A 118 -0.43 4.57 -9.11
N ALA A 119 -0.92 4.03 -10.22
CA ALA A 119 -1.94 2.97 -10.23
C ALA A 119 -1.35 1.55 -10.15
N PHE A 120 -0.03 1.39 -10.19
CA PHE A 120 0.60 0.08 -10.05
C PHE A 120 0.34 -0.54 -8.68
N PRO A 121 0.17 -1.87 -8.61
CA PRO A 121 -0.08 -2.56 -7.37
C PRO A 121 1.12 -2.49 -6.42
N ASP A 122 0.86 -2.27 -5.14
CA ASP A 122 1.82 -2.49 -4.07
C ASP A 122 1.79 -3.96 -3.61
N LEU A 123 2.97 -4.51 -3.39
CA LEU A 123 3.16 -5.86 -2.88
C LEU A 123 3.00 -5.94 -1.35
N ALA A 124 3.00 -4.83 -0.61
CA ALA A 124 2.89 -4.85 0.86
C ALA A 124 1.61 -5.54 1.38
N TYR A 125 0.53 -5.52 0.59
CA TYR A 125 -0.73 -6.18 0.96
C TYR A 125 -0.70 -7.71 0.77
N LEU A 126 0.18 -8.23 -0.11
CA LEU A 126 0.27 -9.65 -0.44
C LEU A 126 0.41 -10.56 0.79
N PRO A 127 1.38 -10.37 1.71
CA PRO A 127 1.54 -11.25 2.85
C PRO A 127 0.37 -11.13 3.84
N ILE A 128 -0.24 -9.95 3.95
CA ILE A 128 -1.42 -9.73 4.81
C ILE A 128 -2.62 -10.54 4.28
N PHE A 129 -2.84 -10.49 2.96
CA PHE A 129 -3.92 -11.22 2.29
C PHE A 129 -3.75 -12.74 2.39
N ILE A 130 -2.53 -13.25 2.18
CA ILE A 130 -2.26 -14.68 2.33
C ILE A 130 -2.48 -15.12 3.79
N ALA A 131 -2.02 -14.31 4.76
CA ALA A 131 -2.22 -14.60 6.18
C ALA A 131 -3.71 -14.58 6.58
N SER A 132 -4.51 -13.66 6.02
CA SER A 132 -5.93 -13.54 6.36
C SER A 132 -6.75 -14.73 5.89
N PHE A 133 -6.31 -15.46 4.87
CA PHE A 133 -7.03 -16.63 4.36
C PHE A 133 -7.23 -17.72 5.43
N ARG A 134 -6.37 -17.80 6.46
CA ARG A 134 -6.57 -18.69 7.63
C ARG A 134 -7.76 -18.30 8.51
N LEU A 135 -8.17 -17.03 8.49
CA LEU A 135 -9.31 -16.54 9.26
C LEU A 135 -10.65 -16.90 8.60
N GLY A 136 -10.62 -17.31 7.32
CA GLY A 136 -11.81 -17.58 6.52
C GLY A 136 -12.16 -16.44 5.57
N SER A 137 -13.15 -16.70 4.71
CA SER A 137 -13.53 -15.79 3.61
C SER A 137 -14.13 -14.48 4.10
N VAL A 138 -14.94 -14.51 5.17
CA VAL A 138 -15.60 -13.33 5.72
C VAL A 138 -14.59 -12.34 6.28
N ASP A 139 -13.68 -12.79 7.15
CA ASP A 139 -12.63 -11.96 7.73
C ASP A 139 -11.66 -11.43 6.67
N THR A 140 -11.28 -12.27 5.70
CA THR A 140 -10.48 -11.85 4.55
C THR A 140 -11.18 -10.75 3.74
N ALA A 141 -12.48 -10.88 3.50
CA ALA A 141 -13.26 -9.86 2.81
C ALA A 141 -13.33 -8.55 3.60
N TYR A 142 -13.49 -8.61 4.93
CA TYR A 142 -13.47 -7.42 5.79
C TYR A 142 -12.12 -6.70 5.78
N ILE A 143 -11.01 -7.44 5.89
CA ILE A 143 -9.65 -6.87 5.82
C ILE A 143 -9.41 -6.25 4.44
N THR A 144 -9.80 -6.95 3.36
CA THR A 144 -9.63 -6.49 1.98
C THR A 144 -10.43 -5.24 1.66
N THR A 145 -11.71 -5.21 2.03
CA THR A 145 -12.57 -4.04 1.81
C THR A 145 -12.10 -2.85 2.65
N THR A 146 -11.62 -3.10 3.87
CA THR A 146 -11.01 -2.07 4.72
C THR A 146 -9.74 -1.52 4.09
N PHE A 147 -8.85 -2.37 3.59
CA PHE A 147 -7.64 -1.95 2.88
C PHE A 147 -7.96 -1.05 1.68
N ILE A 148 -8.89 -1.46 0.81
CA ILE A 148 -9.32 -0.69 -0.36
C ILE A 148 -9.92 0.66 0.06
N ALA A 149 -10.83 0.66 1.05
CA ALA A 149 -11.50 1.86 1.52
C ALA A 149 -10.50 2.84 2.14
N VAL A 150 -9.63 2.38 3.03
CA VAL A 150 -8.63 3.22 3.71
C VAL A 150 -7.61 3.76 2.71
N THR A 151 -7.14 2.97 1.76
CA THR A 151 -6.24 3.42 0.70
C THR A 151 -6.88 4.57 -0.10
N THR A 152 -8.11 4.35 -0.57
CA THR A 152 -8.86 5.32 -1.37
C THR A 152 -9.16 6.60 -0.61
N LEU A 153 -9.63 6.47 0.64
CA LEU A 153 -9.94 7.61 1.52
C LEU A 153 -8.68 8.39 1.88
N THR A 154 -7.56 7.71 2.16
CA THR A 154 -6.30 8.38 2.48
C THR A 154 -5.81 9.20 1.31
N LEU A 155 -5.78 8.64 0.09
CA LEU A 155 -5.35 9.36 -1.10
C LEU A 155 -6.24 10.58 -1.37
N ALA A 156 -7.57 10.40 -1.32
CA ALA A 156 -8.52 11.50 -1.49
C ALA A 156 -8.34 12.59 -0.41
N ALA A 157 -8.14 12.19 0.85
CA ALA A 157 -7.92 13.09 1.98
C ALA A 157 -6.62 13.87 1.83
N VAL A 158 -5.51 13.23 1.46
CA VAL A 158 -4.20 13.88 1.25
C VAL A 158 -4.28 14.87 0.09
N VAL A 159 -4.89 14.50 -1.04
CA VAL A 159 -5.11 15.41 -2.19
C VAL A 159 -5.97 16.60 -1.79
N TRP A 160 -7.02 16.38 -1.00
CA TRP A 160 -7.86 17.46 -0.48
C TRP A 160 -7.09 18.37 0.48
N LEU A 161 -6.42 17.81 1.48
CA LEU A 161 -5.68 18.54 2.50
C LEU A 161 -4.63 19.46 1.86
N THR A 162 -3.83 18.91 0.96
CA THR A 162 -2.72 19.58 0.28
C THR A 162 -3.16 20.60 -0.78
N SER A 163 -4.42 20.54 -1.19
CA SER A 163 -5.03 21.47 -2.14
C SER A 163 -5.74 22.65 -1.47
N ASN A 164 -6.23 22.50 -0.24
CA ASN A 164 -7.09 23.50 0.40
C ASN A 164 -6.45 24.14 1.64
N LEU A 165 -5.53 23.48 2.33
CA LEU A 165 -4.92 24.02 3.54
C LEU A 165 -3.54 24.65 3.29
N PRO A 166 -3.32 25.90 3.73
CA PRO A 166 -1.98 26.48 3.78
C PRO A 166 -1.12 25.71 4.80
N GLY A 167 0.17 25.54 4.52
CA GLY A 167 1.13 24.88 5.43
C GLY A 167 1.45 23.41 5.13
N THR A 168 0.84 22.80 4.11
CA THR A 168 1.11 21.39 3.71
C THR A 168 2.43 21.18 2.95
N LYS A 169 3.32 22.19 2.93
CA LYS A 169 4.64 22.12 2.26
C LYS A 169 5.52 21.00 2.81
N ARG A 170 5.45 20.73 4.13
CA ARG A 170 6.20 19.63 4.75
C ARG A 170 5.81 18.27 4.19
N LEU A 171 4.51 18.06 3.94
CA LEU A 171 4.00 16.80 3.38
C LEU A 171 4.47 16.61 1.93
N LYS A 172 4.45 17.69 1.14
CA LYS A 172 4.92 17.69 -0.26
C LYS A 172 6.41 17.39 -0.39
N ASN A 173 7.21 17.82 0.58
CA ASN A 173 8.66 17.67 0.58
C ASN A 173 9.14 16.50 1.44
N MET A 174 8.22 15.66 1.94
CA MET A 174 8.59 14.51 2.74
C MET A 174 9.35 13.50 1.85
N PRO A 175 10.54 13.03 2.24
CA PRO A 175 11.24 12.02 1.46
C PRO A 175 10.45 10.71 1.38
N GLY A 176 10.35 10.10 0.19
CA GLY A 176 9.68 8.80 -0.03
C GLY A 176 10.24 7.69 0.87
N ARG A 177 11.56 7.63 1.02
CA ARG A 177 12.24 6.71 1.96
C ARG A 177 11.66 6.63 3.38
N PHE A 178 11.05 7.70 3.90
CA PHE A 178 10.46 7.64 5.25
C PHE A 178 9.25 6.70 5.29
N THR A 179 8.37 6.78 4.28
CA THR A 179 7.21 5.88 4.20
C THR A 179 7.65 4.45 3.94
N ASP A 180 8.71 4.26 3.16
CA ASP A 180 9.28 2.93 2.92
C ASP A 180 9.82 2.28 4.20
N TYR A 181 10.62 3.00 4.98
CA TYR A 181 11.11 2.49 6.26
C TYR A 181 9.96 2.17 7.22
N LEU A 182 8.91 2.99 7.22
CA LEU A 182 7.76 2.79 8.09
C LEU A 182 6.96 1.55 7.70
N ILE A 183 6.70 1.34 6.40
CA ILE A 183 6.04 0.12 5.90
C ILE A 183 6.89 -1.11 6.21
N GLY A 184 8.20 -1.03 5.94
CA GLY A 184 9.13 -2.11 6.26
C GLY A 184 9.09 -2.46 7.75
N LEU A 185 9.13 -1.47 8.63
CA LEU A 185 9.03 -1.67 10.08
C LEU A 185 7.70 -2.30 10.49
N ILE A 186 6.57 -1.82 9.95
CA ILE A 186 5.24 -2.38 10.21
C ILE A 186 5.19 -3.86 9.81
N LEU A 187 5.72 -4.21 8.63
CA LEU A 187 5.73 -5.59 8.15
C LEU A 187 6.67 -6.49 8.99
N VAL A 188 7.84 -5.99 9.43
CA VAL A 188 8.70 -6.73 10.37
C VAL A 188 7.97 -7.01 11.68
N ILE A 189 7.39 -5.98 12.30
CA ILE A 189 6.68 -6.12 13.58
C ILE A 189 5.52 -7.11 13.42
N THR A 190 4.75 -6.98 12.35
CA THR A 190 3.61 -7.88 12.06
C THR A 190 4.10 -9.31 11.87
N GLY A 191 5.16 -9.52 11.10
CA GLY A 191 5.75 -10.84 10.87
C GLY A 191 6.18 -11.49 12.19
N VAL A 192 6.81 -10.73 13.09
CA VAL A 192 7.19 -11.21 14.42
C VAL A 192 5.97 -11.55 15.27
N VAL A 193 4.97 -10.66 15.33
CA VAL A 193 3.73 -10.89 16.11
C VAL A 193 3.01 -12.15 15.63
N VAL A 194 2.83 -12.30 14.32
CA VAL A 194 2.18 -13.46 13.71
C VAL A 194 2.99 -14.74 13.96
N TYR A 195 4.32 -14.68 13.85
CA TYR A 195 5.21 -15.81 14.15
C TYR A 195 5.11 -16.28 15.61
N LEU A 196 5.02 -15.34 16.55
CA LEU A 196 4.88 -15.63 17.98
C LEU A 196 3.46 -16.07 18.36
N GLY A 197 2.50 -16.04 17.43
CA GLY A 197 1.10 -16.38 17.68
C GLY A 197 0.38 -15.39 18.60
N LEU A 198 0.86 -14.15 18.65
CA LEU A 198 0.36 -13.07 19.49
C LEU A 198 -0.81 -12.31 18.87
#